data_AF-A0A2P2BU97-F1
#
_entry.id   AF-A0A2P2BU97-F1
#
_cell.length_a   1.000
_cell.length_b   1.000
_cell.length_c   1.000
_cell.angle_alpha   90.00
_cell.angle_beta   90.00
_cell.angle_gamma   90.00
#
_symmetry.space_group_name_H-M   'P 1'
#
loop_
_entity.id
_entity.type
_entity.pdbx_description
1 polymer ?
#
loop_
_entity_poly.entity_id
_entity_poly.type
_entity_poly.pdbx_seq_one_letter_code
_entity_poly.pdbx_strand_id
1 'polypeptide(L)'
;MIITTLVENTTISKEYKKKHGLCLHIKTREHSILFDVGPDDTFIKNARKLNIDISDVDIVIISHGLYFDNEVCKILCRARC
;
A
#
# COMPACT_ATOMS: atom_id res chain seq x y z
N MET A 1 9.68 13.70 6.47
CA MET A 1 9.41 12.52 5.62
C MET A 1 9.14 11.35 6.53
N ILE A 2 8.05 10.61 6.29
CA ILE A 2 7.66 9.44 7.07
C ILE A 2 7.48 8.28 6.09
N ILE A 3 8.02 7.12 6.43
CA ILE A 3 7.84 5.88 5.69
C ILE A 3 7.10 4.92 6.62
N THR A 4 6.00 4.37 6.15
CA THR A 4 5.18 3.43 6.89
C THR A 4 5.00 2.16 6.09
N THR A 5 5.39 1.03 6.69
CA THR A 5 5.19 -0.29 6.10
C THR A 5 3.73 -0.70 6.25
N LEU A 6 3.02 -0.83 5.12
CA LEU A 6 1.64 -1.31 5.10
C LEU A 6 1.56 -2.82 4.90
N VAL A 7 2.48 -3.41 4.12
CA VAL A 7 2.58 -4.88 3.95
C VAL A 7 4.03 -5.29 3.87
N GLU A 8 4.36 -6.36 4.58
CA GLU A 8 5.63 -7.07 4.53
C GLU A 8 5.37 -8.55 4.89
N ASN A 9 6.35 -9.41 4.64
CA ASN A 9 6.29 -10.85 4.89
C ASN A 9 6.16 -11.18 6.38
N THR A 10 6.51 -10.24 7.27
CA THR A 10 6.42 -10.37 8.72
C THR A 10 5.61 -9.23 9.35
N THR A 11 5.29 -9.36 10.63
CA THR A 11 4.61 -8.31 11.39
C THR A 11 5.16 -8.28 12.81
N ILE A 12 5.27 -7.08 13.36
CA ILE A 12 5.64 -6.85 14.76
C ILE A 12 4.46 -7.06 15.72
N SER A 13 3.23 -7.06 15.22
CA SER A 13 2.01 -7.18 16.02
C SER A 13 0.94 -8.03 15.32
N LYS A 14 0.15 -8.77 16.12
CA LYS A 14 -1.01 -9.53 15.63
C LYS A 14 -2.14 -8.64 15.12
N GLU A 15 -2.09 -7.35 15.43
CA GLU A 15 -3.07 -6.37 14.95
C GLU A 15 -2.95 -6.11 13.44
N TYR A 16 -1.76 -6.28 12.86
CA TYR A 16 -1.54 -6.08 11.43
C TYR A 16 -1.46 -7.41 10.70
N LYS A 17 -2.02 -7.45 9.49
CA LYS A 17 -1.96 -8.62 8.63
C LYS A 17 -0.64 -8.60 7.87
N LYS A 18 0.13 -9.69 7.96
CA LYS A 18 1.33 -9.92 7.14
C LYS A 18 0.98 -10.76 5.91
N LYS A 19 1.64 -10.51 4.80
CA LYS A 19 1.50 -11.24 3.53
C LYS A 19 2.81 -11.20 2.77
N HIS A 20 3.08 -12.24 1.98
CA HIS A 20 4.24 -12.20 1.10
C HIS A 20 4.08 -11.11 0.05
N GLY A 21 5.00 -10.14 0.05
CA GLY A 21 4.94 -8.95 -0.79
C GLY A 21 5.30 -7.69 0.00
N LEU A 22 5.34 -6.57 -0.71
CA LEU A 22 5.72 -5.27 -0.14
C LEU A 22 4.67 -4.22 -0.49
N CYS A 23 4.38 -3.36 0.48
CA CYS A 23 3.65 -2.12 0.24
C CYS A 23 4.11 -1.09 1.27
N LEU A 24 4.63 0.04 0.80
CA LEU A 24 5.09 1.14 1.62
C LEU A 24 4.27 2.39 1.32
N HIS A 25 3.83 3.08 2.36
CA HIS A 25 3.32 4.44 2.26
C HIS A 25 4.43 5.40 2.63
N ILE A 26 4.75 6.32 1.72
CA ILE A 26 5.79 7.33 1.89
C ILE A 26 5.12 8.69 1.85
N LYS A 27 5.03 9.34 3.02
CA LYS A 27 4.50 10.72 3.13
C LYS A 27 5.66 11.69 3.22
N THR A 28 5.72 12.57 2.23
CA THR A 28 6.61 13.74 2.22
C THR A 28 5.79 14.98 2.57
N ARG A 29 6.41 16.16 2.52
CA ARG A 29 5.69 17.42 2.74
C ARG A 29 4.71 17.72 1.60
N GLU A 30 5.04 17.31 0.38
CA GLU A 30 4.32 17.71 -0.85
C GLU A 30 3.57 16.55 -1.49
N HIS A 31 4.06 15.32 -1.32
CA HIS A 31 3.51 14.13 -1.97
C HIS A 31 3.30 12.97 -0.99
N SER A 32 2.25 12.21 -1.28
CA SER A 32 1.88 10.94 -0.71
C SER A 32 2.10 9.86 -1.76
N ILE A 33 3.05 8.96 -1.52
CA ILE A 33 3.46 7.94 -2.48
C ILE A 33 3.11 6.57 -1.92
N LEU A 34 2.51 5.72 -2.74
CA LEU A 34 2.35 4.30 -2.46
C LEU A 34 3.35 3.51 -3.33
N PHE A 35 4.31 2.87 -2.68
CA PHE A 35 5.33 2.07 -3.33
C PHE A 35 4.98 0.60 -3.18
N ASP A 36 4.73 -0.06 -4.31
CA ASP A 36 4.10 -1.37 -4.43
C ASP A 36 2.74 -1.47 -3.70
N VAL A 37 2.07 -2.60 -3.88
CA VAL A 37 0.67 -2.80 -3.47
C VAL A 37 0.44 -4.13 -2.77
N GLY A 38 1.50 -4.92 -2.58
CA GLY A 38 1.39 -6.28 -2.08
C GLY A 38 0.57 -7.19 -3.02
N PRO A 39 0.20 -8.40 -2.56
CA PRO A 39 -0.51 -9.37 -3.39
C PRO A 39 -2.04 -9.17 -3.42
N ASP A 40 -2.61 -8.45 -2.45
CA ASP A 40 -4.05 -8.32 -2.22
C ASP A 40 -4.39 -7.01 -1.46
N ASP A 41 -5.66 -6.84 -1.08
CA ASP A 41 -6.18 -5.69 -0.34
C ASP A 41 -5.64 -5.53 1.12
N THR A 42 -4.65 -6.33 1.53
CA THR A 42 -4.11 -6.29 2.90
C THR A 42 -3.55 -4.92 3.27
N PHE A 43 -2.90 -4.21 2.33
CA PHE A 43 -2.35 -2.89 2.61
C PHE A 43 -3.44 -1.88 3.00
N ILE A 44 -4.64 -1.99 2.42
CA ILE A 44 -5.81 -1.16 2.75
C ILE A 44 -6.27 -1.42 4.18
N LYS A 45 -6.35 -2.69 4.56
CA LYS A 45 -6.76 -3.10 5.91
C LYS A 45 -5.78 -2.59 6.96
N ASN A 46 -4.48 -2.66 6.68
CA ASN A 46 -3.45 -2.14 7.58
C ASN A 46 -3.43 -0.60 7.60
N ALA A 47 -3.57 0.07 6.46
CA ALA A 47 -3.66 1.53 6.38
C ALA A 47 -4.81 2.08 7.23
N ARG A 48 -6.01 1.48 7.14
CA ARG A 48 -7.16 1.87 7.98
C ARG A 48 -6.87 1.74 9.48
N LYS A 49 -6.17 0.69 9.91
CA LYS A 49 -5.77 0.51 11.32
C LYS A 49 -4.75 1.54 11.77
N LEU A 50 -3.90 2.00 10.85
CA LEU A 50 -2.91 3.04 11.07
C LEU A 50 -3.47 4.46 10.88
N ASN A 51 -4.78 4.61 10.61
CA ASN A 51 -5.43 5.88 10.26
C ASN A 51 -4.76 6.60 9.07
N ILE A 52 -4.26 5.83 8.09
CA ILE A 52 -3.70 6.33 6.85
C ILE A 52 -4.78 6.28 5.78
N ASP A 53 -5.10 7.44 5.20
CA ASP A 53 -5.99 7.53 4.05
C ASP A 53 -5.20 7.36 2.74
N ILE A 54 -5.41 6.24 2.09
CA ILE A 54 -4.80 5.87 0.81
C ILE A 54 -5.53 6.48 -0.40
N SER A 55 -6.69 7.11 -0.21
CA SER A 55 -7.37 7.86 -1.28
C SER A 55 -6.68 9.20 -1.61
N ASP A 56 -5.87 9.71 -0.67
CA ASP A 56 -5.00 10.89 -0.80
C ASP A 56 -3.59 10.53 -1.30
N VAL A 57 -3.43 9.37 -1.95
CA VAL A 57 -2.15 9.02 -2.59
C VAL A 57 -2.06 9.71 -3.95
N ASP A 58 -1.00 10.48 -4.13
CA ASP A 58 -0.73 11.23 -5.36
C ASP A 58 -0.10 10.33 -6.44
N ILE A 59 0.79 9.43 -6.01
CA ILE A 59 1.66 8.66 -6.89
C ILE A 59 1.68 7.21 -6.43
N VAL A 60 1.46 6.29 -7.37
CA VAL A 60 1.72 4.86 -7.15
C VAL A 60 2.92 4.44 -7.98
N ILE A 61 3.92 3.85 -7.34
CA ILE A 61 5.12 3.31 -7.98
C ILE A 61 5.06 1.79 -7.87
N ILE A 62 5.11 1.10 -9.02
CA ILE A 62 5.20 -0.35 -9.09
C ILE A 62 6.64 -0.71 -9.45
N SER A 63 7.35 -1.34 -8.52
CA SER A 63 8.78 -1.58 -8.63
C SER A 63 9.14 -2.59 -9.71
N HIS A 64 8.32 -3.63 -9.88
CA HIS A 64 8.43 -4.67 -10.91
C HIS A 64 7.07 -5.32 -11.15
N GLY A 65 6.98 -6.18 -12.17
CA GLY A 65 5.79 -6.98 -12.45
C GLY A 65 5.44 -7.89 -11.27
N LEU A 66 4.54 -7.43 -10.41
CA LEU A 66 4.05 -8.16 -9.25
C LEU A 66 2.81 -8.96 -9.62
N TYR A 67 2.68 -10.15 -9.05
CA TYR A 67 1.44 -10.91 -9.12
C TYR A 67 0.53 -10.43 -7.98
N PHE A 68 -0.49 -9.66 -8.33
CA PHE A 68 -1.50 -9.18 -7.40
C PHE A 68 -2.91 -9.49 -7.93
N ASP A 69 -3.87 -9.54 -7.02
CA ASP A 69 -5.24 -9.91 -7.35
C ASP A 69 -6.02 -8.81 -8.12
N ASN A 70 -7.23 -9.17 -8.56
CA ASN A 70 -8.10 -8.25 -9.30
C ASN A 70 -8.56 -7.05 -8.47
N GLU A 71 -8.56 -7.13 -7.13
CA GLU A 71 -8.95 -6.00 -6.28
C GLU A 71 -7.88 -4.91 -6.30
N VAL A 72 -6.61 -5.31 -6.27
CA VAL A 72 -5.47 -4.38 -6.45
C VAL A 72 -5.51 -3.71 -7.83
N CYS A 73 -5.81 -4.46 -8.89
CA CYS A 73 -5.98 -3.88 -10.24
C CYS A 73 -7.05 -2.78 -10.28
N LYS A 74 -8.20 -2.96 -9.60
CA LYS A 74 -9.26 -1.93 -9.55
C LYS A 74 -8.81 -0.66 -8.85
N ILE A 75 -7.93 -0.78 -7.86
CA ILE A 75 -7.38 0.37 -7.13
C ILE A 75 -6.44 1.16 -8.04
N LEU A 76 -5.57 0.46 -8.77
CA LEU A 76 -4.67 1.08 -9.74
C LEU A 76 -5.44 1.73 -10.91
N CYS A 77 -6.48 1.08 -11.43
CA CYS A 77 -7.31 1.61 -12.52
C CYS A 77 -8.20 2.80 -12.14
N ARG A 78 -8.37 3.10 -10.84
CA ARG A 78 -9.10 4.29 -10.37
C ARG A 78 -8.26 5.56 -10.38
N ALA A 79 -6.97 5.48 -10.72
CA ALA A 79 -6.13 6.63 -11.00
C ALA A 79 -6.52 7.26 -12.36
N ARG A 80 -7.60 8.04 -12.34
CA ARG A 80 -8.03 9.04 -13.36
C ARG A 80 -7.77 8.68 -14.83
N CYS A 81 -8.75 8.04 -15.48
CA CYS A 81 -9.10 8.44 -16.84
C CYS A 81 -9.95 9.71 -16.80
#